data_AF-A0A3D2SRG2-F1
#
_entry.id   AF-A0A3D2SRG2-F1
#
_cell.length_a   1.000
_cell.length_b   1.000
_cell.length_c   1.000
_cell.angle_alpha   90.00
_cell.angle_beta   90.00
_cell.angle_gamma   90.00
#
_symmetry.space_group_name_H-M   'P 1'
#
loop_
_entity.id
_entity.type
_entity.pdbx_description
1 polymer ?
#
loop_
_entity_poly.entity_id
_entity_poly.type
_entity_poly.pdbx_seq_one_letter_code
_entity_poly.pdbx_strand_id
1 'polypeptide(L)' 'AEMDAIGGTICLTTDTNNVGMHKLCEKYGFSEKDNIKGYYRPEEDRLILERKPKNTKGLKSRLSLS' A
#
# COMPACT_ATOMS: atom_id res chain seq x y z
N ALA A 1 5.70 -4.18 -10.82
CA ALA A 1 4.78 -3.10 -11.23
C ALA A 1 5.58 -1.82 -11.42
N GLU A 2 5.11 -0.86 -12.22
CA GLU A 2 5.81 0.41 -12.48
C GLU A 2 6.27 1.12 -11.20
N MET A 3 5.45 1.09 -10.14
CA MET A 3 5.80 1.65 -8.83
C MET A 3 6.98 0.97 -8.14
N ASP A 4 7.20 -0.32 -8.40
CA ASP A 4 8.38 -1.02 -7.86
C ASP A 4 9.67 -0.49 -8.51
N ALA A 5 9.61 -0.04 -9.77
CA ALA A 5 10.74 0.56 -10.48
C ALA A 5 11.07 1.97 -9.99
N ILE A 6 10.07 2.71 -9.50
CA ILE A 6 10.25 4.03 -8.86
C ILE A 6 10.67 3.88 -7.39
N GLY A 7 10.52 2.68 -6.81
CA GLY A 7 10.78 2.44 -5.40
C GLY A 7 9.72 3.08 -4.48
N GLY A 8 8.52 3.32 -5.01
CA GLY A 8 7.43 3.93 -4.28
C GLY A 8 6.66 2.93 -3.43
N THR A 9 6.36 3.31 -2.19
CA THR A 9 5.38 2.61 -1.36
C THR A 9 3.97 2.99 -1.82
N ILE A 10 3.10 2.00 -2.00
CA ILE A 10 1.70 2.21 -2.36
C ILE A 10 0.85 2.08 -1.10
N CYS A 11 0.00 3.07 -0.84
CA CYS A 11 -0.98 3.04 0.24
C CYS A 11 -2.39 3.14 -0.34
N LEU A 12 -3.33 2.40 0.22
CA LEU A 12 -4.75 2.55 -0.08
C LEU A 12 -5.58 2.34 1.19
N THR A 13 -6.81 2.84 1.16
CA THR A 13 -7.77 2.66 2.25
C THR A 13 -8.96 1.83 1.78
N THR A 14 -9.49 0.96 2.64
CA THR A 14 -10.71 0.19 2.37
C THR A 14 -11.62 0.18 3.59
N ASP A 15 -12.90 -0.11 3.37
CA ASP A 15 -13.82 -0.45 4.47
C ASP A 15 -13.30 -1.66 5.28
N THR A 16 -13.47 -1.61 6.59
CA THR A 16 -13.02 -2.64 7.54
C THR A 16 -13.77 -3.97 7.39
N ASN A 17 -14.97 -3.96 6.79
CA ASN A 17 -15.78 -5.16 6.56
C ASN A 17 -15.68 -5.68 5.11
N ASN A 18 -14.92 -5.01 4.24
CA ASN A 18 -14.76 -5.44 2.85
C ASN A 18 -13.72 -6.57 2.72
N VAL A 19 -14.08 -7.75 3.22
CA VAL A 19 -13.25 -8.97 3.21
C VAL A 19 -12.76 -9.33 1.80
N GLY A 20 -13.56 -9.05 0.76
CA GLY A 20 -13.17 -9.29 -0.63
C GLY A 20 -11.97 -8.42 -1.04
N MET A 21 -12.01 -7.14 -0.71
CA MET A 21 -10.91 -6.22 -0.97
C MET A 21 -9.66 -6.59 -0.16
N HIS A 22 -9.82 -7.05 1.08
CA HIS A 22 -8.70 -7.46 1.94
C HIS A 22 -7.92 -8.63 1.32
N LYS A 23 -8.64 -9.69 0.90
CA LYS A 23 -8.04 -10.86 0.24
C LYS A 23 -7.37 -10.49 -1.08
N LEU A 24 -7.96 -9.56 -1.84
CA LEU A 24 -7.36 -9.07 -3.09
C LEU A 24 -6.04 -8.34 -2.80
N CYS A 25 -6.05 -7.43 -1.82
CA CYS A 25 -4.87 -6.67 -1.42
C CYS A 25 -3.75 -7.58 -0.92
N GLU A 26 -4.07 -8.55 -0.07
CA GLU A 26 -3.13 -9.57 0.42
C GLU A 26 -2.49 -10.34 -0.74
N LYS A 27 -3.29 -10.80 -1.72
CA LYS A 27 -2.79 -11.49 -2.92
C LYS A 27 -1.80 -10.63 -3.73
N TYR A 28 -1.97 -9.31 -3.72
CA TYR A 28 -1.05 -8.38 -4.40
C TYR A 28 0.12 -7.90 -3.53
N GLY A 29 0.22 -8.42 -2.29
CA GLY A 29 1.32 -8.13 -1.37
C GLY A 29 1.16 -6.83 -0.59
N PHE A 30 -0.07 -6.34 -0.44
CA PHE A 30 -0.38 -5.33 0.56
C PHE A 30 -0.53 -6.00 1.93
N SER A 31 -0.10 -5.30 2.97
CA SER A 31 -0.30 -5.67 4.37
C SER A 31 -1.06 -4.57 5.10
N GLU A 32 -1.78 -4.94 6.16
CA GLU A 32 -2.39 -3.97 7.06
C GLU A 32 -1.33 -3.09 7.71
N LYS A 33 -1.61 -1.78 7.74
CA LYS A 33 -0.76 -0.77 8.36
C LYS A 33 -1.43 -0.15 9.57
N ASP A 34 -2.71 0.21 9.44
CA ASP A 34 -3.46 0.92 10.49
C ASP A 34 -4.97 0.80 10.26
N ASN A 35 -5.76 1.09 11.30
CA ASN A 35 -7.20 1.20 11.25
C ASN A 35 -7.64 2.55 11.83
N ILE A 36 -8.08 3.45 10.96
CA ILE A 36 -8.47 4.81 11.35
C ILE A 36 -9.96 4.87 11.60
N LYS A 37 -10.30 5.29 12.83
CA LYS A 37 -11.66 5.55 13.25
C LYS A 37 -12.20 6.82 12.63
N GLY A 38 -13.44 6.75 12.16
CA GLY A 38 -14.18 7.89 11.64
C GLY A 38 -13.48 8.64 10.49
N TYR A 39 -12.86 7.92 9.55
CA TYR A 39 -11.95 8.48 8.53
C TYR A 39 -12.64 9.47 7.60
N TYR A 40 -13.81 9.12 7.05
CA TYR A 40 -14.61 10.03 6.22
C TYR A 40 -15.73 10.70 7.01
N ARG A 41 -16.35 9.95 7.94
CA ARG A 41 -17.43 10.35 8.84
C ARG A 41 -17.22 9.66 10.18
N PRO A 42 -17.75 10.17 11.31
CA PRO A 42 -17.55 9.56 12.63
C PRO A 42 -17.83 8.05 12.72
N GLU A 43 -18.79 7.56 11.94
CA GLU A 43 -19.22 6.16 11.87
C GLU A 43 -18.50 5.32 10.80
N GLU A 44 -17.63 5.91 9.99
CA GLU A 44 -16.94 5.25 8.88
C GLU A 44 -15.46 4.98 9.19
N ASP A 45 -15.19 3.79 9.73
CA ASP A 45 -13.81 3.32 9.93
C ASP A 45 -13.18 2.84 8.62
N ARG A 46 -11.87 3.04 8.48
CA ARG A 46 -11.12 2.60 7.30
C ARG A 46 -9.82 1.89 7.68
N LEU A 47 -9.57 0.78 7.00
CA LEU A 47 -8.32 0.06 7.05
C LEU A 47 -7.33 0.65 6.06
N ILE A 48 -6.13 0.99 6.52
CA ILE A 48 -5.00 1.39 5.68
C ILE A 48 -4.19 0.15 5.34
N LEU A 49 -3.99 -0.06 4.05
CA LEU A 49 -3.17 -1.14 3.51
C LEU A 49 -1.95 -0.53 2.80
N GLU A 50 -0.78 -1.13 3.02
CA GLU A 50 0.50 -0.69 2.47
C GLU A 50 1.17 -1.81 1.68
N ARG A 51 1.71 -1.49 0.50
CA ARG A 51 2.59 -2.38 -0.26
C ARG A 51 3.94 -1.69 -0.47
N LYS A 52 4.97 -2.27 0.13
CA LYS A 52 6.35 -1.82 -0.04
C LYS A 52 6.91 -2.31 -1.38
N PRO A 53 7.79 -1.52 -2.03
CA PRO A 53 8.44 -1.95 -3.26
C PRO A 53 9.32 -3.17 -3.01
N LYS A 54 9.29 -4.13 -3.94
CA LYS A 54 10.17 -5.31 -3.88
C LYS A 54 11.60 -4.92 -4.27
N ASN A 55 12.41 -4.60 -3.27
CA ASN A 55 13.88 -4.49 -3.31
C ASN A 55 14.47 -3.58 -4.40
N THR A 56 14.74 -2.32 -4.04
CA THR A 56 15.31 -1.26 -4.88
C THR A 56 16.83 -1.36 -5.10
N LYS A 57 17.43 -2.57 -5.08
CA LYS A 57 18.88 -2.73 -5.33
C LYS A 57 19.32 -2.20 -6.71
N GLY A 58 18.40 -2.05 -7.66
CA GLY A 58 18.66 -1.48 -9.00
C GLY A 58 18.46 0.04 -9.14
N LEU A 59 17.97 0.75 -8.11
CA LEU A 59 17.71 2.20 -8.24
C LEU A 59 18.98 3.03 -7.98
N LYS A 60 19.89 2.53 -7.13
CA LYS A 60 21.18 3.18 -6.85
C LYS A 60 22.12 3.24 -8.05
N SER A 61 21.96 2.35 -9.05
CA SER A 61 22.81 2.37 -10.26
C SER A 61 22.33 3.34 -11.34
N ARG A 62 21.08 3.83 -11.27
CA ARG A 62 20.53 4.80 -12.24
C ARG A 62 20.67 6.25 -11.81
N LEU A 63 20.66 6.52 -10.50
CA LEU A 63 20.81 7.88 -9.94
C LEU A 63 22.28 8.35 -9.85
N SER A 64 23.26 7.48 -10.09
CA SER A 64 24.69 7.83 -10.06
C SER A 64 25.28 8.21 -11.44
N LEU A 65 24.43 8.39 -12.46
CA LEU A 65 24.81 8.66 -13.85
C LEU A 65 24.12 9.90 -14.42
N SER A 66 23.71 10.83 -13.55
CA SER A 66 23.12 12.13 -13.91
C SER A 66 23.98 13.27 -13.40
#